data_AF-A0A1G9CW71-F1
#
_entry.id   AF-A0A1G9CW71-F1
#
_cell.length_a   1.000
_cell.length_b   1.000
_cell.length_c   1.000
_cell.angle_alpha   90.00
_cell.angle_beta   90.00
_cell.angle_gamma   90.00
#
_symmetry.space_group_name_H-M   'P 1'
#
loop_
_entity.id
_entity.type
_entity.pdbx_description
1 polymer ?
#
loop_
_entity_poly.entity_id
_entity_poly.type
_entity_poly.pdbx_seq_one_letter_code
_entity_poly.pdbx_strand_id
1 'polypeptide(L)'
;MGRNANDDRRPSNWTVIRPWRKLVQSNDIDGMIRVVRRYGWLPALFGLALHSLARGAFEYLSEPFIIVEGYVFPGWPAALVVNVLFGSFVVIFSWFCYFGLVGVIAGFLSDEEDMVADMFKFGGYLTVLFAPVFLVGSVVIATISVPDGVSADAAAQNGDGTVEFATTAYSFVYDSTQMHAVRILKATAWVVTGFLLLPVVQHLYDIDEKRSVVSVLPVTLVGVITAFLL
;
A
#
# COMPACT_ATOMS: atom_id res chain seq x y z
N MET A 1 -28.52 -49.97 -17.70
CA MET A 1 -28.89 -48.98 -16.66
C MET A 1 -27.80 -48.98 -15.60
N GLY A 2 -27.19 -47.82 -15.35
CA GLY A 2 -26.05 -47.66 -14.45
C GLY A 2 -25.25 -46.41 -14.79
N ARG A 3 -25.92 -45.26 -14.86
CA ARG A 3 -25.25 -43.95 -14.93
C ARG A 3 -24.56 -43.75 -13.57
N ASN A 4 -23.23 -43.75 -13.56
CA ASN A 4 -22.43 -43.33 -12.41
C ASN A 4 -22.69 -41.84 -12.16
N ALA A 5 -23.71 -41.55 -11.35
CA ALA A 5 -24.07 -40.23 -10.87
C ALA A 5 -23.16 -39.82 -9.70
N ASN A 6 -21.85 -39.71 -9.92
CA ASN A 6 -20.91 -39.33 -8.86
C ASN A 6 -19.71 -38.47 -9.31
N ASP A 7 -19.70 -37.91 -10.53
CA ASP A 7 -18.61 -37.03 -10.97
C ASP A 7 -18.73 -35.55 -10.53
N ASP A 8 -19.82 -35.16 -9.85
CA ASP A 8 -20.16 -33.74 -9.64
C ASP A 8 -19.69 -33.11 -8.32
N ARG A 9 -18.69 -33.67 -7.64
CA ARG A 9 -18.08 -33.01 -6.46
C ARG A 9 -16.56 -33.06 -6.47
N ARG A 10 -15.94 -32.52 -7.52
CA ARG A 10 -14.58 -31.98 -7.33
C ARG A 10 -14.72 -30.75 -6.42
N PRO A 11 -14.11 -30.74 -5.20
CA PRO A 11 -14.07 -29.54 -4.40
C PRO A 11 -13.49 -28.43 -5.27
N SER A 12 -14.15 -27.28 -5.33
CA SER A 12 -13.63 -26.19 -6.12
C SER A 12 -12.26 -25.85 -5.56
N ASN A 13 -11.19 -26.11 -6.32
CA ASN A 13 -9.81 -25.74 -5.98
C ASN A 13 -9.62 -24.21 -6.07
N TRP A 14 -10.57 -23.47 -5.54
CA TRP A 14 -10.61 -22.03 -5.45
C TRP A 14 -9.89 -21.65 -4.16
N THR A 15 -8.71 -21.06 -4.33
CA THR A 15 -7.95 -20.45 -3.23
C THR A 15 -7.64 -19.02 -3.63
N VAL A 16 -7.50 -18.14 -2.64
CA VAL A 16 -7.08 -16.74 -2.85
C VAL A 16 -5.75 -16.66 -3.59
N ILE A 17 -4.90 -17.69 -3.48
CA ILE A 17 -3.56 -17.77 -4.10
C ILE A 17 -3.62 -18.07 -5.61
N ARG A 18 -4.67 -18.75 -6.10
CA ARG A 18 -4.74 -19.18 -7.51
C ARG A 18 -4.71 -18.01 -8.51
N PRO A 19 -5.45 -16.90 -8.30
CA PRO A 19 -5.36 -15.71 -9.15
C PRO A 19 -3.95 -15.12 -9.19
N TRP A 20 -3.30 -14.96 -8.05
CA TRP A 20 -1.92 -14.47 -7.95
C TRP A 20 -0.92 -15.37 -8.68
N ARG A 21 -1.05 -16.70 -8.52
CA ARG A 21 -0.20 -17.66 -9.24
C ARG A 21 -0.35 -17.50 -10.76
N LYS A 22 -1.57 -17.35 -11.24
CA LYS A 22 -1.83 -17.14 -12.67
C LYS A 22 -1.35 -15.78 -13.18
N LEU A 23 -1.42 -14.75 -12.34
CA LEU A 23 -0.87 -13.44 -12.63
C LEU A 23 0.65 -13.51 -12.82
N VAL A 24 1.36 -14.18 -11.93
CA VAL A 24 2.82 -14.37 -12.04
C VAL A 24 3.19 -15.24 -13.26
N GLN A 25 2.29 -16.12 -13.69
CA GLN A 25 2.49 -16.99 -14.86
C GLN A 25 2.04 -16.34 -16.17
N SER A 26 1.46 -15.14 -16.17
CA SER A 26 1.10 -14.47 -17.42
C SER A 26 2.35 -13.86 -18.05
N ASN A 27 2.60 -14.20 -19.32
CA ASN A 27 3.78 -13.74 -20.06
C ASN A 27 3.54 -12.40 -20.80
N ASP A 28 2.32 -11.88 -20.78
CA ASP A 28 1.91 -10.66 -21.47
C ASP A 28 0.86 -9.86 -20.68
N ILE A 29 0.68 -8.59 -21.05
CA ILE A 29 -0.27 -7.67 -20.41
C ILE A 29 -1.70 -8.15 -20.60
N ASP A 30 -2.07 -8.67 -21.78
CA ASP A 30 -3.41 -9.17 -22.06
C ASP A 30 -3.76 -10.40 -21.18
N GLY A 31 -2.79 -11.27 -20.93
CA GLY A 31 -2.91 -12.38 -19.98
C GLY A 31 -3.12 -11.88 -18.56
N MET A 32 -2.34 -10.89 -18.12
CA MET A 32 -2.49 -10.25 -16.81
C MET A 32 -3.88 -9.64 -16.65
N ILE A 33 -4.33 -8.87 -17.64
CA ILE A 33 -5.63 -8.20 -17.62
C ILE A 33 -6.77 -9.21 -17.60
N ARG A 34 -6.69 -10.27 -18.42
CA ARG A 34 -7.66 -11.36 -18.40
C ARG A 34 -7.73 -12.04 -17.04
N VAL A 35 -6.60 -12.25 -16.36
CA VAL A 35 -6.59 -12.83 -15.00
C VAL A 35 -7.33 -11.89 -14.04
N VAL A 36 -6.97 -10.60 -13.99
CA VAL A 36 -7.59 -9.63 -13.08
C VAL A 36 -9.09 -9.45 -13.34
N ARG A 37 -9.52 -9.42 -14.61
CA ARG A 37 -10.94 -9.33 -14.98
C ARG A 37 -11.72 -10.60 -14.62
N ARG A 38 -11.10 -11.78 -14.84
CA ARG A 38 -11.75 -13.09 -14.65
C ARG A 38 -11.94 -13.44 -13.18
N TYR A 39 -11.02 -13.03 -12.32
CA TYR A 39 -11.12 -13.27 -10.89
C TYR A 39 -11.84 -12.08 -10.22
N GLY A 40 -12.84 -12.38 -9.38
CA GLY A 40 -13.59 -11.34 -8.67
C GLY A 40 -12.72 -10.48 -7.75
N TRP A 41 -13.33 -9.60 -6.97
CA TRP A 41 -12.61 -8.63 -6.12
C TRP A 41 -11.74 -9.22 -5.01
N LEU A 42 -11.98 -10.48 -4.62
CA LEU A 42 -11.35 -11.09 -3.45
C LEU A 42 -9.80 -11.02 -3.43
N PRO A 43 -9.06 -11.31 -4.52
CA PRO A 43 -7.60 -11.22 -4.50
C PRO A 43 -7.11 -9.77 -4.44
N ALA A 44 -7.79 -8.83 -5.10
CA ALA A 44 -7.47 -7.41 -5.01
C ALA A 44 -7.69 -6.88 -3.58
N LEU A 45 -8.77 -7.30 -2.92
CA LEU A 45 -9.03 -6.98 -1.52
C LEU A 45 -8.01 -7.62 -0.58
N PHE A 46 -7.55 -8.83 -0.87
CA PHE A 46 -6.46 -9.46 -0.12
C PHE A 46 -5.16 -8.67 -0.26
N GLY A 47 -4.84 -8.18 -1.46
CA GLY A 47 -3.67 -7.35 -1.69
C GLY A 47 -3.72 -6.03 -0.92
N LEU A 48 -4.89 -5.38 -0.92
CA LEU A 48 -5.16 -4.21 -0.09
C LEU A 48 -5.01 -4.52 1.41
N ALA A 49 -5.60 -5.61 1.89
CA ALA A 49 -5.50 -5.99 3.30
C ALA A 49 -4.05 -6.23 3.71
N LEU A 50 -3.26 -6.91 2.88
CA LEU A 50 -1.84 -7.14 3.15
C LEU A 50 -1.05 -5.83 3.21
N HIS A 51 -1.28 -4.91 2.27
CA HIS A 51 -0.67 -3.58 2.29
C HIS A 51 -1.07 -2.80 3.55
N SER A 52 -2.37 -2.79 3.90
CA SER A 52 -2.88 -2.12 5.10
C SER A 52 -2.25 -2.64 6.39
N LEU A 53 -2.12 -3.97 6.54
CA LEU A 53 -1.48 -4.59 7.69
C LEU A 53 0.00 -4.25 7.77
N ALA A 54 0.72 -4.34 6.65
CA ALA A 54 2.14 -4.01 6.59
C ALA A 54 2.38 -2.52 6.93
N ARG A 55 1.57 -1.62 6.37
CA ARG A 55 1.63 -0.19 6.65
C ARG A 55 1.29 0.11 8.10
N GLY A 56 0.24 -0.48 8.65
CA GLY A 56 -0.16 -0.27 10.04
C GLY A 56 0.90 -0.72 11.05
N ALA A 57 1.54 -1.87 10.78
CA ALA A 57 2.68 -2.34 11.58
C ALA A 57 3.88 -1.40 11.47
N PHE A 58 4.14 -0.87 10.27
CA PHE A 58 5.16 0.15 10.07
C PHE A 58 4.87 1.43 10.84
N GLU A 59 3.65 1.97 10.75
CA GLU A 59 3.25 3.20 11.45
C GLU A 59 3.44 3.06 12.97
N TYR A 60 2.99 1.93 13.53
CA TYR A 60 3.23 1.60 14.93
C TYR A 60 4.72 1.63 15.31
N LEU A 61 5.57 0.96 14.51
CA LEU A 61 7.01 0.87 14.80
C LEU A 61 7.75 2.18 14.54
N SER A 62 7.20 3.07 13.70
CA SER A 62 7.78 4.37 13.39
C SER A 62 7.37 5.47 14.35
N GLU A 63 6.38 5.23 15.21
CA GLU A 63 5.89 6.24 16.13
C GLU A 63 6.98 6.56 17.18
N PRO A 64 7.44 7.82 17.31
CA PRO A 64 8.56 8.16 18.18
C PRO A 64 8.35 7.74 19.64
N PHE A 65 7.12 7.86 20.15
CA PHE A 65 6.77 7.39 21.49
C PHE A 65 7.00 5.87 21.65
N ILE A 66 6.63 5.09 20.64
CA ILE A 66 6.77 3.63 20.67
C ILE A 66 8.25 3.21 20.64
N ILE A 67 9.07 3.93 19.86
CA ILE A 67 10.52 3.72 19.79
C ILE A 67 11.17 4.01 21.15
N VAL A 68 10.78 5.11 21.81
CA VAL A 68 11.30 5.50 23.13
C VAL A 68 10.91 4.51 24.24
N GLU A 69 9.68 4.01 24.23
CA GLU A 69 9.15 3.06 25.22
C GLU A 69 9.56 1.60 24.98
N GLY A 70 10.38 1.32 23.95
CA GLY A 70 10.91 -0.01 23.69
C GLY A 70 9.90 -1.00 23.09
N TYR A 71 8.92 -0.51 22.32
CA TYR A 71 7.94 -1.26 21.52
C TYR A 71 6.97 -2.18 22.29
N VAL A 72 7.19 -2.48 23.57
CA VAL A 72 6.33 -3.33 24.39
C VAL A 72 6.14 -2.70 25.77
N PHE A 73 4.99 -2.06 25.96
CA PHE A 73 4.57 -1.36 27.19
C PHE A 73 3.09 -1.64 27.48
N PRO A 74 2.55 -1.43 28.68
CA PRO A 74 1.19 -1.89 29.04
C PRO A 74 0.05 -1.51 28.07
N GLY A 75 0.17 -0.39 27.35
CA GLY A 75 -0.81 0.07 26.33
C GLY A 75 -0.50 -0.34 24.89
N TRP A 76 0.55 -1.11 24.63
CA TRP A 76 1.02 -1.46 23.29
C TRP A 76 -0.04 -2.12 22.40
N PRO A 77 -0.94 -3.00 22.89
CA PRO A 77 -1.93 -3.63 22.01
C PRO A 77 -2.94 -2.61 21.47
N ALA A 78 -3.37 -1.66 22.29
CA ALA A 78 -4.29 -0.61 21.87
C ALA A 78 -3.63 0.34 20.86
N ALA A 79 -2.39 0.75 21.13
CA ALA A 79 -1.61 1.58 20.21
C ALA A 79 -1.40 0.89 18.85
N LEU A 80 -1.11 -0.42 18.85
CA LEU A 80 -0.99 -1.19 17.61
C LEU A 80 -2.31 -1.22 16.83
N VAL A 81 -3.43 -1.47 17.50
CA VAL A 81 -4.75 -1.49 16.85
C VAL A 81 -5.08 -0.13 16.23
N VAL A 82 -4.84 0.97 16.95
CA VAL A 82 -5.07 2.33 16.44
C VAL A 82 -4.23 2.60 15.19
N ASN A 83 -2.93 2.27 15.22
CA ASN A 83 -2.04 2.44 14.07
C ASN A 83 -2.44 1.55 12.89
N VAL A 84 -2.88 0.31 13.14
CA VAL A 84 -3.40 -0.56 12.07
C VAL A 84 -4.66 0.00 11.44
N LEU A 85 -5.58 0.55 12.23
CA LEU A 85 -6.80 1.18 11.71
C LEU A 85 -6.48 2.45 10.91
N PHE A 86 -5.61 3.31 11.45
CA PHE A 86 -5.16 4.53 10.77
C PHE A 86 -4.45 4.21 9.46
N GLY A 87 -3.45 3.31 9.49
CA GLY A 87 -2.74 2.87 8.30
C GLY A 87 -3.65 2.23 7.27
N SER A 88 -4.62 1.42 7.70
CA SER A 88 -5.64 0.86 6.80
C SER A 88 -6.47 1.95 6.12
N PHE A 89 -6.91 2.96 6.88
CA PHE A 89 -7.63 4.09 6.33
C PHE A 89 -6.79 4.84 5.30
N VAL A 90 -5.53 5.13 5.60
CA VAL A 90 -4.62 5.81 4.67
C VAL A 90 -4.38 4.97 3.41
N VAL A 91 -4.22 3.65 3.51
CA VAL A 91 -4.10 2.76 2.33
C VAL A 91 -5.36 2.82 1.48
N ILE A 92 -6.55 2.66 2.07
CA ILE A 92 -7.82 2.65 1.33
C ILE A 92 -8.05 4.00 0.67
N PHE A 93 -7.83 5.09 1.40
CA PHE A 93 -7.96 6.45 0.89
C PHE A 93 -6.97 6.70 -0.25
N SER A 94 -5.69 6.35 -0.08
CA SER A 94 -4.67 6.53 -1.11
C SER A 94 -4.94 5.68 -2.34
N TRP A 95 -5.40 4.44 -2.16
CA TRP A 95 -5.83 3.57 -3.26
C TRP A 95 -7.03 4.18 -4.00
N PHE A 96 -8.03 4.67 -3.29
CA PHE A 96 -9.19 5.31 -3.89
C PHE A 96 -8.79 6.55 -4.69
N CYS A 97 -8.02 7.46 -4.10
CA CYS A 97 -7.56 8.67 -4.75
C CYS A 97 -6.64 8.38 -5.93
N TYR A 98 -5.64 7.51 -5.77
CA TYR A 98 -4.66 7.25 -6.82
C TYR A 98 -5.30 6.56 -8.03
N PHE A 99 -5.90 5.38 -7.84
CA PHE A 99 -6.47 4.62 -8.94
C PHE A 99 -7.76 5.25 -9.46
N GLY A 100 -8.52 5.94 -8.61
CA GLY A 100 -9.68 6.73 -9.00
C GLY A 100 -9.29 7.92 -9.87
N LEU A 101 -8.30 8.74 -9.49
CA LEU A 101 -7.87 9.88 -10.30
C LEU A 101 -7.28 9.44 -11.64
N VAL A 102 -6.43 8.40 -11.65
CA VAL A 102 -5.93 7.86 -12.93
C VAL A 102 -7.09 7.39 -13.79
N GLY A 103 -8.06 6.67 -13.20
CA GLY A 103 -9.23 6.17 -13.93
C GLY A 103 -10.16 7.28 -14.44
N VAL A 104 -10.34 8.37 -13.70
CA VAL A 104 -11.12 9.54 -14.11
C VAL A 104 -10.43 10.28 -15.26
N ILE A 105 -9.12 10.51 -15.16
CA ILE A 105 -8.38 11.20 -16.22
C ILE A 105 -8.33 10.32 -17.48
N ALA A 106 -8.09 9.01 -17.34
CA ALA A 106 -8.11 8.08 -18.46
C ALA A 106 -9.49 7.96 -19.10
N GLY A 107 -10.56 7.88 -18.30
CA GLY A 107 -11.95 7.87 -18.78
C GLY A 107 -12.27 9.11 -19.59
N PHE A 108 -11.91 10.29 -19.07
CA PHE A 108 -12.09 11.56 -19.78
C PHE A 108 -11.32 11.65 -21.11
N LEU A 109 -10.19 10.95 -21.23
CA LEU A 109 -9.37 10.91 -22.45
C LEU A 109 -9.73 9.75 -23.40
N SER A 110 -10.64 8.88 -22.99
CA SER A 110 -11.13 7.73 -23.76
C SER A 110 -12.36 8.12 -24.58
N ASP A 111 -12.59 7.40 -25.69
CA ASP A 111 -13.74 7.64 -26.55
C ASP A 111 -15.08 7.18 -25.92
N GLU A 112 -15.03 6.30 -24.91
CA GLU A 112 -16.21 5.80 -24.17
C GLU A 112 -16.61 6.72 -23.00
N GLU A 113 -15.76 7.69 -22.62
CA GLU A 113 -15.98 8.67 -21.55
C GLU A 113 -16.33 8.09 -20.15
N ASP A 114 -16.08 6.80 -19.93
CA ASP A 114 -16.48 6.07 -18.71
C ASP A 114 -15.28 5.64 -17.85
N MET A 115 -15.47 5.62 -16.52
CA MET A 115 -14.47 5.10 -15.58
C MET A 115 -14.63 3.59 -15.37
N VAL A 116 -13.65 2.81 -15.85
CA VAL A 116 -13.67 1.35 -15.75
C VAL A 116 -13.38 0.88 -14.32
N ALA A 117 -14.34 0.18 -13.70
CA ALA A 117 -14.22 -0.35 -12.32
C ALA A 117 -13.04 -1.33 -12.14
N ASP A 118 -12.59 -1.97 -13.22
CA ASP A 118 -11.41 -2.85 -13.17
C ASP A 118 -10.14 -2.11 -12.77
N MET A 119 -10.05 -0.79 -12.99
CA MET A 119 -8.93 0.06 -12.55
C MET A 119 -8.61 -0.15 -11.05
N PHE A 120 -9.65 -0.15 -10.23
CA PHE A 120 -9.53 -0.38 -8.79
C PHE A 120 -9.08 -1.80 -8.46
N LYS A 121 -9.51 -2.81 -9.23
CA LYS A 121 -9.01 -4.19 -9.05
C LYS A 121 -7.52 -4.25 -9.32
N PHE A 122 -7.03 -3.72 -10.44
CA PHE A 122 -5.58 -3.63 -10.70
C PHE A 122 -4.86 -2.91 -9.59
N GLY A 123 -5.46 -1.83 -9.07
CA GLY A 123 -4.91 -1.15 -7.92
C GLY A 123 -4.74 -2.05 -6.69
N GLY A 124 -5.72 -2.89 -6.39
CA GLY A 124 -5.58 -3.85 -5.28
C GLY A 124 -4.54 -4.95 -5.52
N TYR A 125 -4.25 -5.30 -6.78
CA TYR A 125 -3.13 -6.18 -7.10
C TYR A 125 -1.78 -5.47 -6.96
N LEU A 126 -1.67 -4.25 -7.45
CA LEU A 126 -0.43 -3.46 -7.44
C LEU A 126 -0.06 -2.97 -6.04
N THR A 127 -1.02 -2.72 -5.15
CA THR A 127 -0.74 -2.31 -3.77
C THR A 127 0.08 -3.33 -2.99
N VAL A 128 0.08 -4.60 -3.39
CA VAL A 128 0.96 -5.62 -2.77
C VAL A 128 2.44 -5.29 -2.90
N LEU A 129 2.85 -4.52 -3.90
CA LEU A 129 4.24 -4.07 -4.04
C LEU A 129 4.70 -3.20 -2.85
N PHE A 130 3.78 -2.56 -2.15
CA PHE A 130 4.08 -1.75 -0.98
C PHE A 130 4.23 -2.57 0.29
N ALA A 131 3.62 -3.76 0.38
CA ALA A 131 3.75 -4.61 1.55
C ALA A 131 5.22 -4.94 1.91
N PRO A 132 6.08 -5.43 0.99
CA PRO A 132 7.49 -5.68 1.30
C PRO A 132 8.25 -4.38 1.64
N VAL A 133 7.87 -3.24 1.05
CA VAL A 133 8.47 -1.94 1.36
C VAL A 133 8.21 -1.55 2.82
N PHE A 134 6.98 -1.67 3.28
CA PHE A 134 6.63 -1.39 4.67
C PHE A 134 7.23 -2.41 5.64
N LEU A 135 7.26 -3.71 5.29
CA LEU A 135 7.88 -4.74 6.14
C LEU A 135 9.39 -4.54 6.28
N VAL A 136 10.10 -4.27 5.17
CA VAL A 136 11.53 -3.93 5.22
C VAL A 136 11.74 -2.62 5.98
N GLY A 137 10.88 -1.63 5.74
CA GLY A 137 10.91 -0.36 6.44
C GLY A 137 10.75 -0.51 7.96
N SER A 138 9.86 -1.40 8.40
CA SER A 138 9.68 -1.74 9.82
C SER A 138 10.97 -2.28 10.45
N VAL A 139 11.66 -3.19 9.74
CA VAL A 139 12.95 -3.73 10.21
C VAL A 139 14.02 -2.64 10.25
N VAL A 140 14.07 -1.77 9.24
CA VAL A 140 15.03 -0.66 9.17
C VAL A 140 14.79 0.34 10.30
N ILE A 141 13.55 0.73 10.56
CA ILE A 141 13.19 1.68 11.62
C ILE A 141 13.45 1.12 13.02
N ALA A 142 13.27 -0.19 13.22
CA ALA A 142 13.60 -0.84 14.49
C ALA A 142 15.09 -0.74 14.88
N THR A 143 15.95 -0.26 13.97
CA THR A 143 17.38 0.00 14.24
C THR A 143 17.68 1.46 14.63
N ILE A 144 16.67 2.34 14.67
CA ILE A 144 16.85 3.71 15.15
C ILE A 144 17.21 3.67 16.63
N SER A 145 18.35 4.29 16.97
CA SER A 145 18.81 4.38 18.36
C SER A 145 18.20 5.63 19.01
N VAL A 146 17.63 5.45 20.19
CA VAL A 146 17.07 6.55 21.00
C VAL A 146 18.23 7.35 21.61
N PRO A 147 18.29 8.68 21.44
CA PRO A 147 19.30 9.52 22.09
C PRO A 147 19.19 9.48 23.61
N ASP A 148 20.34 9.54 24.30
CA ASP A 148 20.39 9.58 25.76
C ASP A 148 19.58 10.77 26.32
N GLY A 149 18.73 10.52 27.32
CA GLY A 149 17.93 11.54 28.00
C GLY A 149 16.53 11.77 27.42
N VAL A 150 16.19 11.15 26.29
CA VAL A 150 14.82 11.16 25.76
C VAL A 150 14.00 10.07 26.47
N SER A 151 13.06 10.46 27.34
CA SER A 151 12.11 9.53 27.98
C SER A 151 10.70 10.11 28.00
N ALA A 152 9.69 9.27 27.73
CA ALA A 152 8.30 9.75 27.75
C ALA A 152 7.81 10.05 29.18
N ASP A 153 8.36 9.36 30.18
CA ASP A 153 8.10 9.62 31.61
C ASP A 153 8.56 11.02 32.05
N ALA A 154 9.70 11.52 31.54
CA ALA A 154 10.16 12.88 31.87
C ALA A 154 9.32 13.98 31.20
N ALA A 155 8.73 13.69 30.04
CA ALA A 155 7.87 14.61 29.30
C ALA A 155 6.46 14.71 29.90
N ALA A 156 5.89 13.59 30.32
CA ALA A 156 4.55 13.51 30.91
C ALA A 156 4.42 14.27 32.25
N GLN A 157 5.51 14.42 33.00
CA GLN A 157 5.51 15.12 34.29
C GLN A 157 5.49 16.64 34.18
N ASN A 158 5.84 17.22 33.01
CA ASN A 158 6.10 18.66 32.89
C ASN A 158 5.11 19.44 32.01
N GLY A 159 4.10 18.81 31.39
CA GLY A 159 3.04 19.48 30.63
C GLY A 159 3.54 20.16 29.34
N ASP A 160 4.31 21.24 29.47
CA ASP A 160 5.07 21.91 28.40
C ASP A 160 6.10 20.97 27.73
N GLY A 161 6.67 20.05 28.50
CA GLY A 161 7.61 19.04 27.99
C GLY A 161 7.00 18.05 26.99
N THR A 162 5.67 17.94 26.90
CA THR A 162 5.00 17.01 25.97
C THR A 162 5.11 17.50 24.53
N VAL A 163 4.99 18.81 24.30
CA VAL A 163 5.11 19.41 22.95
C VAL A 163 6.57 19.41 22.51
N GLU A 164 7.49 19.74 23.41
CA GLU A 164 8.94 19.71 23.16
C GLU A 164 9.45 18.28 22.92
N PHE A 165 8.92 17.31 23.68
CA PHE A 165 9.17 15.89 23.43
C PHE A 165 8.59 15.47 22.07
N ALA A 166 7.36 15.86 21.73
CA ALA A 166 6.79 15.53 20.43
C ALA A 166 7.64 16.12 19.29
N THR A 167 8.00 17.40 19.32
CA THR A 167 8.80 17.99 18.24
C THR A 167 10.21 17.40 18.15
N THR A 168 10.87 17.16 19.28
CA THR A 168 12.22 16.56 19.32
C THR A 168 12.20 15.08 18.97
N ALA A 169 11.17 14.35 19.40
CA ALA A 169 11.03 12.93 19.13
C ALA A 169 10.68 12.69 17.66
N TYR A 170 9.80 13.52 17.10
CA TYR A 170 9.52 13.49 15.66
C TYR A 170 10.78 13.84 14.85
N SER A 171 11.56 14.85 15.21
CA SER A 171 12.74 15.21 14.41
C SER A 171 13.79 14.09 14.36
N PHE A 172 14.14 13.44 15.48
CA PHE A 172 15.19 12.39 15.43
C PHE A 172 14.77 11.17 14.61
N VAL A 173 13.48 10.81 14.60
CA VAL A 173 12.98 9.72 13.77
C VAL A 173 12.93 10.14 12.30
N TYR A 174 12.35 11.31 12.01
CA TYR A 174 12.10 11.77 10.65
C TYR A 174 13.36 12.24 9.91
N ASP A 175 14.39 12.65 10.63
CA ASP A 175 15.70 13.07 10.07
C ASP A 175 16.74 11.93 10.08
N SER A 176 16.36 10.74 10.57
CA SER A 176 17.24 9.57 10.57
C SER A 176 17.55 9.07 9.16
N THR A 177 18.76 8.55 8.96
CA THR A 177 19.15 7.90 7.68
C THR A 177 18.24 6.71 7.36
N GLN A 178 17.78 6.00 8.38
CA GLN A 178 16.81 4.91 8.30
C GLN A 178 15.50 5.38 7.66
N MET A 179 14.91 6.46 8.17
CA MET A 179 13.67 7.00 7.62
C MET A 179 13.87 7.53 6.20
N HIS A 180 15.00 8.17 5.90
CA HIS A 180 15.34 8.56 4.53
C HIS A 180 15.38 7.37 3.56
N ALA A 181 16.00 6.25 3.97
CA ALA A 181 16.01 5.03 3.16
C ALA A 181 14.59 4.49 2.92
N VAL A 182 13.73 4.50 3.94
CA VAL A 182 12.32 4.10 3.81
C VAL A 182 11.56 5.01 2.85
N ARG A 183 11.73 6.33 2.93
CA ARG A 183 11.12 7.29 1.99
C ARG A 183 11.52 7.00 0.55
N ILE A 184 12.79 6.68 0.30
CA ILE A 184 13.29 6.29 -1.03
C ILE A 184 12.64 4.98 -1.51
N LEU A 185 12.50 3.98 -0.64
CA LEU A 185 11.82 2.72 -0.97
C LEU A 185 10.34 2.96 -1.31
N LYS A 186 9.62 3.78 -0.52
CA LYS A 186 8.23 4.19 -0.78
C LYS A 186 8.11 4.91 -2.12
N ALA A 187 9.00 5.86 -2.41
CA ALA A 187 9.03 6.59 -3.67
C ALA A 187 9.26 5.64 -4.86
N THR A 188 10.18 4.70 -4.72
CA THR A 188 10.48 3.69 -5.76
C THR A 188 9.26 2.80 -6.03
N ALA A 189 8.54 2.38 -4.99
CA ALA A 189 7.31 1.61 -5.13
C ALA A 189 6.22 2.37 -5.90
N TRP A 190 6.08 3.68 -5.67
CA TRP A 190 5.20 4.54 -6.45
C TRP A 190 5.61 4.62 -7.92
N VAL A 191 6.89 4.84 -8.18
CA VAL A 191 7.42 4.89 -9.55
C VAL A 191 7.14 3.58 -10.29
N VAL A 192 7.48 2.43 -9.68
CA VAL A 192 7.22 1.10 -10.26
C VAL A 192 5.73 0.89 -10.49
N THR A 193 4.88 1.26 -9.52
CA THR A 193 3.42 1.16 -9.66
C THR A 193 2.91 1.98 -10.84
N GLY A 194 3.38 3.22 -11.01
CA GLY A 194 3.01 4.07 -12.15
C GLY A 194 3.43 3.45 -13.49
N PHE A 195 4.68 2.99 -13.60
CA PHE A 195 5.15 2.35 -14.84
C PHE A 195 4.37 1.08 -15.20
N LEU A 196 4.03 0.25 -14.22
CA LEU A 196 3.21 -0.95 -14.44
C LEU A 196 1.77 -0.62 -14.82
N LEU A 197 1.27 0.55 -14.41
CA LEU A 197 -0.09 1.00 -14.68
C LEU A 197 -0.27 1.55 -16.10
N LEU A 198 0.78 2.09 -16.73
CA LEU A 198 0.74 2.64 -18.10
C LEU A 198 0.12 1.68 -19.14
N PRO A 199 0.63 0.44 -19.33
CA PRO A 199 0.05 -0.48 -20.32
C PRO A 199 -1.34 -0.98 -19.91
N VAL A 200 -1.62 -1.03 -18.61
CA VAL A 200 -2.95 -1.39 -18.10
C VAL A 200 -3.96 -0.32 -18.48
N VAL A 201 -3.63 0.95 -18.29
CA VAL A 201 -4.49 2.09 -18.64
C VAL A 201 -4.74 2.16 -20.15
N GLN A 202 -3.68 2.01 -20.97
CA GLN A 202 -3.82 1.97 -22.43
C GLN A 202 -4.86 0.93 -22.86
N HIS A 203 -4.74 -0.29 -22.33
CA HIS A 203 -5.61 -1.39 -22.71
C HIS A 203 -7.02 -1.30 -22.10
N LEU A 204 -7.16 -0.78 -20.88
CA LEU A 204 -8.46 -0.68 -20.22
C LEU A 204 -9.34 0.41 -20.83
N TYR A 205 -8.75 1.50 -21.32
CA TYR A 205 -9.45 2.68 -21.82
C TYR A 205 -9.31 2.86 -23.34
N ASP A 206 -8.64 1.94 -24.03
CA ASP A 206 -8.33 2.00 -25.47
C ASP A 206 -7.72 3.35 -25.90
N ILE A 207 -6.76 3.84 -25.10
CA ILE A 207 -6.09 5.12 -25.34
C ILE A 207 -4.65 4.93 -25.79
N ASP A 208 -4.14 5.90 -26.54
CA ASP A 208 -2.75 5.92 -26.99
C ASP A 208 -1.76 6.11 -25.83
N GLU A 209 -0.48 5.86 -26.13
CA GLU A 209 0.59 5.93 -25.15
C GLU A 209 0.68 7.30 -24.46
N LYS A 210 0.51 8.38 -25.23
CA LYS A 210 0.60 9.74 -24.71
C LYS A 210 -0.53 10.04 -23.71
N ARG A 211 -1.77 9.69 -24.03
CA ARG A 211 -2.90 9.89 -23.10
C ARG A 211 -2.72 9.06 -21.84
N SER A 212 -2.26 7.82 -21.95
CA SER A 212 -1.94 6.98 -20.78
C SER A 212 -0.88 7.61 -19.87
N VAL A 213 0.21 8.14 -20.44
CA VAL A 213 1.23 8.85 -19.66
C VAL A 213 0.64 10.06 -18.94
N VAL A 214 -0.21 10.85 -19.60
CA VAL A 214 -0.88 12.01 -19.00
C VAL A 214 -1.84 11.61 -17.87
N SER A 215 -2.51 10.46 -17.97
CA SER A 215 -3.39 9.94 -16.92
C SER A 215 -2.63 9.46 -15.69
N VAL A 216 -1.46 8.82 -15.87
CA VAL A 216 -0.75 8.13 -14.80
C VAL A 216 0.33 8.98 -14.14
N LEU A 217 1.13 9.71 -14.94
CA LEU A 217 2.34 10.36 -14.46
C LEU A 217 2.08 11.46 -13.43
N PRO A 218 1.10 12.39 -13.60
CA PRO A 218 0.84 13.43 -12.61
C PRO A 218 0.43 12.85 -11.26
N VAL A 219 -0.43 11.83 -11.26
CA VAL A 219 -0.89 11.16 -10.04
C VAL A 219 0.26 10.39 -9.38
N THR A 220 1.13 9.77 -10.18
CA THR A 220 2.36 9.11 -9.70
C THR A 220 3.33 10.10 -9.08
N LEU A 221 3.51 11.28 -9.68
CA LEU A 221 4.36 12.32 -9.11
C LEU A 221 3.83 12.79 -7.74
N VAL A 222 2.51 12.96 -7.60
CA VAL A 222 1.89 13.23 -6.29
C VAL A 222 2.16 12.10 -5.30
N GLY A 223 2.02 10.83 -5.73
CA GLY A 223 2.37 9.66 -4.93
C GLY A 223 3.84 9.70 -4.44
N VAL A 224 4.78 10.00 -5.34
CA VAL A 224 6.21 10.14 -5.00
C VAL A 224 6.42 11.29 -4.02
N ILE A 225 5.84 12.46 -4.25
CA ILE A 225 5.98 13.61 -3.34
C ILE A 225 5.43 13.27 -1.95
N THR A 226 4.27 12.62 -1.87
CA THR A 226 3.69 12.21 -0.59
C THR A 226 4.54 11.20 0.15
N ALA A 227 5.34 10.38 -0.53
CA ALA A 227 6.29 9.47 0.11
C ALA A 227 7.43 10.18 0.85
N PHE A 228 7.71 11.45 0.53
CA PHE A 228 8.69 12.29 1.24
C PHE A 228 8.06 13.21 2.29
N LEU A 229 6.75 13.49 2.19
CA LEU A 229 6.01 14.32 3.13
C LEU A 229 5.39 13.52 4.29
N LEU A 230 5.18 12.21 4.10
CA LEU A 230 4.62 11.25 5.05
C LEU A 230 5.64 10.15 5.36
#